data_AF-A0A2T5C982-F1
#
_entry.id   AF-A0A2T5C982-F1
#
_cell.length_a   1.000
_cell.length_b   1.000
_cell.length_c   1.000
_cell.angle_alpha   90.00
_cell.angle_beta   90.00
_cell.angle_gamma   90.00
#
_symmetry.space_group_name_H-M   'P 1'
#
loop_
_entity.id
_entity.type
_entity.pdbx_description
1 polymer ?
#
loop_
_entity_poly.entity_id
_entity_poly.type
_entity_poly.pdbx_seq_one_letter_code
_entity_poly.pdbx_strand_id
1 'polypeptide(L)'
;MEQVEEVSRAASPSTGRVYGLARVCALWGIARSSFYWSRQPGQHRKPGPKGLHSDEVLVEQIRRVLQESPFTGEGYRKVWAQLRFRGFRTSPLRTLRIMREYALLAFQRPRKPHGPKAHDGTIKTMRVDEMW
;
A
#
# COMPACT_ATOMS: atom_id res chain seq x y z
N MET A 1 3.69 -0.25 22.86
CA MET A 1 4.62 0.91 22.83
C MET A 1 4.41 1.81 24.04
N GLU A 2 3.16 2.10 24.39
CA GLU A 2 2.80 2.82 25.63
C GLU A 2 3.37 2.18 26.91
N GLN A 3 3.20 0.86 27.08
CA GLN A 3 3.80 0.11 28.21
C GLN A 3 5.34 0.19 28.26
N VAL A 4 6.01 0.26 27.10
CA VAL A 4 7.48 0.43 27.04
C VAL A 4 7.86 1.79 27.58
N GLU A 5 7.09 2.84 27.24
CA GLU A 5 7.31 4.19 27.71
C GLU A 5 7.04 4.33 29.20
N GLU A 6 5.96 3.73 29.70
CA GLU A 6 5.62 3.68 31.12
C GLU A 6 6.72 3.00 31.95
N VAL A 7 7.09 1.76 31.61
CA VAL A 7 8.13 1.02 32.34
C VAL A 7 9.49 1.69 32.20
N SER A 8 9.77 2.35 31.07
CA SER A 8 11.02 3.08 30.89
C SER A 8 11.18 4.26 31.84
N ARG A 9 10.08 4.84 32.34
CA ARG A 9 10.07 5.97 33.30
C ARG A 9 10.03 5.50 34.76
N ALA A 10 9.71 4.24 35.02
CA ALA A 10 9.72 3.69 36.38
C ALA A 10 11.15 3.62 36.94
N ALA A 11 11.27 3.85 38.25
CA ALA A 11 12.53 3.75 38.99
C ALA A 11 12.73 2.34 39.55
N SER A 12 13.97 1.85 39.50
CA SER A 12 14.37 0.58 40.09
C SER A 12 14.26 0.64 41.61
N PRO A 13 13.52 -0.27 42.27
CA PRO A 13 13.39 -0.28 43.73
C PRO A 13 14.72 -0.45 44.48
N SER A 14 15.70 -1.12 43.85
CA SER A 14 17.00 -1.42 44.46
C SER A 14 18.04 -0.30 44.32
N THR A 15 17.94 0.52 43.28
CA THR A 15 18.97 1.53 42.95
C THR A 15 18.42 2.95 42.86
N GLY A 16 17.09 3.11 42.90
CA GLY A 16 16.40 4.40 42.73
C GLY A 16 16.52 5.01 41.33
N ARG A 17 17.20 4.33 40.39
CA ARG A 17 17.44 4.85 39.04
C ARG A 17 16.36 4.42 38.07
N VAL A 18 15.97 5.32 37.18
CA VAL A 18 15.02 5.05 36.08
C VAL A 18 15.56 3.95 35.16
N TYR A 19 14.70 3.02 34.70
CA TYR A 19 15.13 1.91 33.85
C TYR A 19 15.65 2.36 32.48
N GLY A 20 14.99 3.35 31.88
CA GLY A 20 15.34 3.92 30.58
C GLY A 20 14.94 3.04 29.38
N LEU A 21 14.64 3.70 28.26
CA LEU A 21 14.11 3.06 27.05
C LEU A 21 15.04 1.96 26.50
N ALA A 22 16.35 2.18 26.53
CA ALA A 22 17.30 1.21 25.98
C ALA A 22 17.24 -0.14 26.69
N ARG A 23 17.12 -0.12 28.02
CA ARG A 23 17.04 -1.33 28.84
C ARG A 23 15.71 -2.05 28.65
N VAL A 24 14.59 -1.32 28.71
CA VAL A 24 13.25 -1.90 28.54
C VAL A 24 13.09 -2.52 27.15
N CYS A 25 13.50 -1.80 26.10
CA CYS A 25 13.48 -2.32 24.73
C CYS A 25 14.33 -3.60 24.57
N ALA A 26 15.54 -3.63 25.15
CA ALA A 26 16.40 -4.81 25.09
C ALA A 26 15.79 -6.02 25.81
N LEU A 27 15.26 -5.83 27.02
CA LEU A 27 14.63 -6.89 27.82
C LEU A 27 13.37 -7.46 27.17
N TRP A 28 12.59 -6.62 26.49
CA TRP A 28 11.33 -7.03 25.87
C TRP A 28 11.48 -7.44 24.40
N GLY A 29 12.71 -7.50 23.87
CA GLY A 29 12.96 -7.90 22.49
C GLY A 29 12.42 -6.92 21.44
N ILE A 30 12.23 -5.65 21.81
CA ILE A 30 11.72 -4.61 20.92
C ILE A 30 12.90 -3.80 20.39
N ALA A 31 13.04 -3.71 19.07
CA ALA A 31 14.03 -2.83 18.48
C ALA A 31 13.74 -1.36 18.84
N ARG A 32 14.76 -0.63 19.31
CA ARG A 32 14.62 0.81 19.63
C ARG A 32 14.11 1.62 18.43
N SER A 33 14.50 1.24 17.21
CA SER A 33 14.02 1.85 15.97
C SER A 33 12.50 1.71 15.81
N SER A 34 11.92 0.53 16.09
CA SER A 34 10.47 0.31 16.09
C SER A 34 9.77 1.19 17.13
N PHE A 35 10.40 1.42 18.29
CA PHE A 35 9.91 2.38 19.28
C PHE A 35 9.83 3.80 18.76
N TYR A 36 10.93 4.36 18.29
CA TYR A 36 10.91 5.72 17.76
C TYR A 36 10.02 5.85 16.52
N TRP A 37 9.94 4.81 15.68
CA TRP A 37 9.03 4.77 14.53
C TRP A 37 7.57 4.90 14.95
N SER A 38 7.15 4.12 15.96
CA SER A 38 5.78 4.17 16.48
C SER A 38 5.42 5.51 17.14
N ARG A 39 6.43 6.27 17.58
CA ARG A 39 6.28 7.57 18.24
C ARG A 39 6.22 8.74 17.26
N GLN A 40 6.45 8.52 15.97
CA GLN A 40 6.32 9.58 14.97
C GLN A 40 4.84 9.91 14.78
N PRO A 41 4.38 11.14 15.09
CA PRO A 41 3.01 11.54 14.82
C PRO A 41 2.75 11.43 13.30
N GLY A 42 1.69 10.73 12.96
CA GLY A 42 1.37 10.39 11.58
C GLY A 42 1.20 11.63 10.70
N GLN A 43 2.16 11.83 9.80
CA GLN A 43 1.97 11.99 8.35
C GLN A 43 3.35 12.23 7.75
N HIS A 44 3.92 11.20 7.13
CA HIS A 44 5.01 11.38 6.19
C HIS A 44 4.48 12.15 4.97
N ARG A 45 4.33 13.46 5.10
CA ARG A 45 4.19 14.33 3.93
C ARG A 45 5.48 14.18 3.15
N LYS A 46 5.37 13.76 1.89
CA LYS A 46 6.53 13.68 0.99
C LYS A 46 7.27 15.02 1.03
N PRO A 47 8.54 15.03 1.44
CA PRO A 47 9.39 16.19 1.23
C PRO A 47 9.47 16.41 -0.29
N GLY A 48 9.06 17.58 -0.76
CA GLY A 48 9.18 17.93 -2.16
C GLY A 48 8.18 18.99 -2.62
N PRO A 49 8.42 19.57 -3.81
CA PRO A 49 7.49 20.52 -4.41
C PRO A 49 6.10 19.90 -4.54
N LYS A 50 5.07 20.64 -4.12
CA LYS A 50 3.69 20.27 -4.43
C LYS A 50 3.56 20.30 -5.95
N GLY A 51 3.10 19.19 -6.54
CA GLY A 51 2.81 19.16 -7.97
C GLY A 51 1.75 20.19 -8.34
N LEU A 52 1.62 20.51 -9.63
CA LEU A 52 0.77 21.57 -10.17
C LEU A 52 -0.66 21.59 -9.59
N HIS A 53 -1.23 20.41 -9.37
CA HIS A 53 -2.51 20.22 -8.68
C HIS A 53 -2.30 19.53 -7.34
N SER A 54 -3.11 19.89 -6.35
CA SER A 54 -3.17 19.19 -5.07
C SER A 54 -3.76 17.79 -5.24
N ASP A 55 -3.61 16.93 -4.23
CA ASP A 55 -4.19 15.58 -4.30
C ASP A 55 -5.73 15.65 -4.28
N GLU A 56 -6.32 16.61 -3.57
CA GLU A 56 -7.77 16.83 -3.49
C GLU A 56 -8.35 17.16 -4.87
N VAL A 57 -7.72 18.07 -5.61
CA VAL A 57 -8.11 18.41 -6.99
C VAL A 57 -8.02 17.19 -7.89
N LEU A 58 -6.96 16.38 -7.76
CA LEU A 58 -6.81 15.16 -8.55
C LEU A 58 -7.88 14.12 -8.20
N VAL A 59 -8.27 13.98 -6.93
CA VAL A 59 -9.35 13.07 -6.51
C VAL A 59 -10.66 13.43 -7.16
N GLU A 60 -11.02 14.72 -7.16
CA GLU A 60 -12.25 15.19 -7.82
C GLU A 60 -12.24 14.89 -9.32
N GLN A 61 -11.12 15.13 -10.00
CA GLN A 61 -11.01 14.82 -11.43
C GLN A 61 -11.02 13.32 -11.72
N ILE A 62 -10.40 12.50 -10.87
CA ILE A 62 -10.48 11.05 -10.98
C ILE A 62 -11.93 10.58 -10.84
N ARG A 63 -12.69 11.11 -9.88
CA ARG A 63 -14.11 10.78 -9.71
C ARG A 63 -14.92 11.15 -10.95
N ARG A 64 -14.70 12.35 -11.52
CA ARG A 64 -15.34 12.76 -12.78
C ARG A 64 -14.99 11.84 -13.96
N VAL A 65 -13.71 11.49 -14.10
CA VAL A 65 -13.25 10.53 -15.12
C VAL A 65 -13.95 9.18 -14.98
N LEU A 66 -14.08 8.67 -13.76
CA LEU A 66 -14.75 7.39 -13.50
C LEU A 66 -16.27 7.47 -13.76
N GLN A 67 -16.91 8.58 -13.41
CA GLN A 67 -18.35 8.81 -13.64
C GLN A 67 -18.69 8.95 -15.13
N GLU A 68 -17.84 9.64 -15.89
CA GLU A 68 -18.03 9.84 -17.33
C GLU A 68 -17.54 8.65 -18.17
N SER A 69 -16.83 7.70 -17.57
CA SER A 69 -16.32 6.54 -18.30
C SER A 69 -17.47 5.60 -18.68
N PRO A 70 -17.54 5.14 -19.94
CA PRO A 70 -18.53 4.15 -20.35
C PRO A 70 -18.23 2.74 -19.78
N PHE A 71 -17.06 2.52 -19.20
CA PHE A 71 -16.64 1.22 -18.68
C PHE A 71 -16.63 1.18 -17.15
N THR A 72 -17.18 0.12 -16.59
CA THR A 72 -17.07 -0.20 -15.16
C THR A 72 -15.70 -0.82 -14.86
N GLY A 73 -15.11 -0.46 -13.72
CA GLY A 73 -13.84 -1.06 -13.27
C GLY A 73 -12.61 -0.49 -13.97
N GLU A 74 -12.66 0.78 -14.34
CA GLU A 74 -11.53 1.50 -14.92
C GLU A 74 -10.29 1.47 -14.03
N GLY A 75 -9.18 1.03 -14.61
CA GLY A 75 -7.90 0.91 -13.92
C GLY A 75 -7.12 2.22 -13.92
N TYR A 76 -6.20 2.37 -12.96
CA TYR A 76 -5.44 3.62 -12.79
C TYR A 76 -4.69 4.09 -14.05
N ARG A 77 -4.26 3.16 -14.92
CA ARG A 77 -3.55 3.49 -16.17
C ARG A 77 -4.45 4.23 -17.16
N LYS A 78 -5.70 3.78 -17.29
CA LYS A 78 -6.69 4.41 -18.18
C LYS A 78 -7.18 5.73 -17.58
N VAL A 79 -7.45 5.77 -16.28
CA VAL A 79 -7.74 7.03 -15.57
C VAL A 79 -6.61 8.04 -15.76
N TRP A 80 -5.35 7.63 -15.60
CA TRP A 80 -4.19 8.49 -15.85
C TRP A 80 -4.12 9.00 -17.29
N ALA A 81 -4.38 8.16 -18.28
CA ALA A 81 -4.46 8.58 -19.68
C ALA A 81 -5.57 9.62 -19.90
N GLN A 82 -6.75 9.39 -19.34
CA GLN A 82 -7.89 10.31 -19.45
C GLN A 82 -7.62 11.67 -18.77
N LEU A 83 -7.00 11.65 -17.59
CA LEU A 83 -6.55 12.88 -16.91
C LEU A 83 -5.60 13.69 -17.81
N ARG A 84 -4.67 13.01 -18.50
CA ARG A 84 -3.76 13.68 -19.44
C ARG A 84 -4.49 14.30 -20.63
N PHE A 85 -5.51 13.65 -21.17
CA PHE A 85 -6.32 14.22 -22.25
C PHE A 85 -7.12 15.45 -21.78
N ARG A 86 -7.53 15.49 -20.51
CA ARG A 86 -8.21 16.63 -19.88
C ARG A 86 -7.27 17.73 -19.36
N GLY A 87 -5.97 17.64 -19.65
CA GLY A 87 -4.98 18.64 -19.23
C GLY A 87 -4.41 18.47 -17.81
N PHE A 88 -4.87 17.50 -17.04
CA PHE A 88 -4.36 17.23 -15.69
C PHE A 88 -3.06 16.41 -15.76
N ARG A 89 -1.92 17.10 -15.60
CA ARG A 89 -0.58 16.47 -15.64
C ARG A 89 -0.20 15.93 -14.26
N THR A 90 0.01 14.61 -14.18
CA THR A 90 0.46 13.90 -12.99
C THR A 90 1.20 12.62 -13.37
N SER A 91 1.94 12.02 -12.42
CA SER A 91 2.61 10.74 -12.65
C SER A 91 1.65 9.56 -12.48
N PRO A 92 1.81 8.47 -13.25
CA PRO A 92 0.93 7.30 -13.13
C PRO A 92 0.99 6.66 -11.73
N LEU A 93 2.15 6.71 -11.07
CA LEU A 93 2.31 6.22 -9.70
C LEU A 93 1.60 7.13 -8.68
N ARG A 94 1.55 8.45 -8.92
CA ARG A 94 0.77 9.36 -8.09
C ARG A 94 -0.73 9.10 -8.26
N THR A 95 -1.21 8.89 -9.49
CA THR A 95 -2.60 8.48 -9.75
C THR A 95 -2.94 7.17 -9.04
N LEU A 96 -2.09 6.15 -9.15
CA LEU A 96 -2.27 4.87 -8.46
C LEU A 96 -2.35 5.05 -6.94
N ARG A 97 -1.44 5.82 -6.35
CA ARG A 97 -1.43 6.11 -4.91
C ARG A 97 -2.74 6.77 -4.48
N ILE A 98 -3.16 7.84 -5.17
CA ILE A 98 -4.40 8.56 -4.85
C ILE A 98 -5.60 7.61 -4.97
N MET A 99 -5.69 6.83 -6.05
CA MET A 99 -6.78 5.87 -6.20
C MET A 99 -6.81 4.80 -5.10
N ARG A 100 -5.65 4.40 -4.56
CA ARG A 100 -5.58 3.49 -3.40
C ARG A 100 -6.04 4.16 -2.12
N GLU A 101 -5.49 5.33 -1.81
CA GLU A 101 -5.79 6.10 -0.59
C GLU A 101 -7.28 6.45 -0.48
N TYR A 102 -7.93 6.70 -1.63
CA TYR A 102 -9.35 7.09 -1.69
C TYR A 102 -10.28 5.93 -2.11
N ALA A 103 -9.81 4.68 -2.10
CA ALA A 103 -10.60 3.50 -2.47
C ALA A 103 -11.31 3.59 -3.85
N LEU A 104 -10.67 4.23 -4.83
CA LEU A 104 -11.17 4.44 -6.20
C LEU A 104 -10.67 3.38 -7.18
N LEU A 105 -9.88 2.41 -6.73
CA LEU A 105 -9.48 1.29 -7.58
C LEU A 105 -10.67 0.39 -7.87
N ALA A 106 -10.75 -0.05 -9.13
CA ALA A 106 -11.64 -1.13 -9.52
C ALA A 106 -11.44 -2.35 -8.61
N PHE A 107 -12.55 -2.95 -8.19
CA PHE A 107 -12.52 -4.20 -7.43
C PHE A 107 -11.72 -5.25 -8.21
N GLN A 108 -10.64 -5.74 -7.59
CA GLN A 108 -9.86 -6.84 -8.15
C GLN A 108 -10.33 -8.13 -7.48
N ARG A 109 -10.91 -9.05 -8.25
CA ARG A 109 -11.25 -10.39 -7.73
C ARG A 109 -9.97 -11.03 -7.17
N PRO A 110 -10.02 -11.64 -5.97
CA PRO A 110 -8.91 -12.43 -5.48
C PRO A 110 -8.53 -13.47 -6.52
N ARG A 111 -7.25 -13.54 -6.92
CA ARG A 111 -6.79 -14.63 -7.79
C ARG A 111 -6.96 -15.93 -7.01
N LYS A 112 -7.68 -16.89 -7.58
CA LYS A 112 -7.62 -18.27 -7.09
C LYS A 112 -6.16 -18.74 -7.20
N PRO A 113 -5.63 -19.48 -6.22
CA PRO A 113 -4.33 -20.12 -6.38
C PRO A 113 -4.33 -20.89 -7.69
N HIS A 114 -3.29 -20.69 -8.50
CA HIS A 114 -3.12 -21.49 -9.70
C HIS A 114 -3.00 -22.94 -9.23
N GLY A 115 -3.74 -23.84 -9.89
CA GLY A 115 -3.54 -25.28 -9.69
C GLY A 115 -2.10 -25.68 -10.01
N PRO A 116 -1.73 -26.95 -9.81
CA PRO A 116 -0.43 -27.46 -10.18
C PRO A 116 -0.02 -26.98 -11.58
N LYS A 117 1.18 -26.37 -11.70
CA LYS A 117 1.72 -25.96 -13.01
C LYS A 117 1.95 -27.16 -13.93
N ALA A 118 2.29 -28.30 -13.32
CA ALA A 118 2.33 -29.57 -14.00
C ALA A 118 0.90 -30.10 -14.14
N HIS A 119 0.50 -30.39 -15.36
CA HIS A 119 -0.71 -31.16 -15.61
C HIS A 119 -0.34 -32.64 -15.47
N ASP A 120 -1.17 -33.42 -14.78
CA ASP A 120 -0.99 -34.89 -14.68
C ASP A 120 -1.50 -35.62 -15.93
N GLY A 121 -2.02 -34.87 -16.91
CA GLY A 121 -2.51 -35.41 -18.17
C GLY A 121 -1.41 -35.64 -19.20
N THR A 122 -1.69 -36.51 -20.17
CA THR A 122 -0.87 -36.61 -21.39
C THR A 122 -1.50 -35.71 -22.46
N ILE A 123 -0.94 -34.54 -22.74
CA ILE A 123 -1.34 -33.66 -23.88
C ILE A 123 -0.63 -34.14 -25.16
N LYS A 124 -0.61 -35.45 -25.38
CA LYS A 124 -0.10 -36.06 -26.60
C LYS A 124 -1.09 -37.12 -27.03
N THR A 125 -1.42 -37.08 -28.30
CA THR A 125 -2.19 -38.11 -28.99
C THR A 125 -1.35 -39.39 -29.06
N MET A 126 -1.98 -40.56 -28.98
CA MET A 126 -1.24 -41.84 -29.01
C MET A 126 -0.65 -42.12 -30.39
N ARG A 127 -1.22 -41.52 -31.44
CA ARG A 127 -0.76 -41.59 -32.83
C ARG A 127 -0.80 -40.22 -33.49
N VAL A 128 0.09 -40.04 -34.46
CA VAL A 128 0.07 -38.88 -35.37
C VAL A 128 -1.20 -38.96 -36.22
N ASP A 129 -1.88 -37.83 -36.43
CA ASP A 129 -3.08 -37.65 -37.26
C ASP A 129 -4.38 -38.33 -36.78
N GLU A 130 -4.54 -38.58 -35.48
CA GLU A 130 -5.82 -39.00 -34.92
C GLU A 130 -6.82 -37.82 -34.94
N MET A 131 -7.81 -37.89 -35.82
CA MET A 131 -8.95 -36.95 -35.87
C MET A 131 -10.18 -37.57 -35.22
N TRP A 132 -11.05 -36.72 -34.68
CA TRP A 132 -12.32 -37.08 -34.02
C TRP A 132 -13.42 -37.41 -35.02
#